data_AF-A0A918P9H5-F1
#
_entry.id   AF-A0A918P9H5-F1
#
_cell.length_a   1.000
_cell.length_b   1.000
_cell.length_c   1.000
_cell.angle_alpha   90.00
_cell.angle_beta   90.00
_cell.angle_gamma   90.00
#
_symmetry.space_group_name_H-M   'P 1'
#
loop_
_entity.id
_entity.type
_entity.pdbx_description
1 polymer ?
#
loop_
_entity_poly.entity_id
_entity_poly.type
_entity_poly.pdbx_seq_one_letter_code
_entity_poly.pdbx_strand_id
1 'polypeptide(L)'
;MTNPLAGLFKARQREAARQDLFARSMRRCGEYLAAHGDRPTPRQARLTQAIGVLATSLDAADEDPFDALLQVGERALEAGGQSELDLALSLAETSTGIRRQSKGAWRLRGLALDGLGRGDEALECYERYLTLSQAGAAAPKVVRRTDTLRRRRACLDAAVALFPQAASPLRDLLGRPTESTAPEFASYVRARVAEHGPGDARVRRLLELYGSYRRLVERDATPDALIGTTAPIGVGGLRGLVAGRTVCLVSGAEEVAASGLGAEIDRYDLVVRCDSFRIRAEGTGERTDLHAVSLRGDTPWDGPAWTRPAGTRLVFGDPAAGWRRALRERLVPGAQKHVGDASLRRPLHDPALLGEGGWEKGTTTAFTALRLLDFLDVSPRLDLIGFGLPGRLRPREAEWVMDRATHVDDSKMRIALR
;
A
#
# COMPACT_ATOMS: atom_id res chain seq x y z
N MET A 1 -50.09 -30.82 19.91
CA MET A 1 -49.33 -30.76 21.17
C MET A 1 -47.86 -31.06 20.87
N THR A 2 -46.99 -30.06 20.88
CA THR A 2 -45.53 -30.25 20.73
C THR A 2 -44.97 -30.88 22.01
N ASN A 3 -44.32 -32.04 21.88
CA ASN A 3 -43.82 -32.81 23.01
C ASN A 3 -42.71 -32.04 23.77
N PRO A 4 -42.93 -31.64 25.04
CA PRO A 4 -42.00 -30.80 25.80
C PRO A 4 -40.63 -31.48 26.04
N LEU A 5 -40.60 -32.82 26.06
CA LEU A 5 -39.34 -33.58 26.19
C LEU A 5 -38.45 -33.42 24.94
N ALA A 6 -39.03 -33.39 23.74
CA ALA A 6 -38.28 -33.17 22.50
C ALA A 6 -37.67 -31.76 22.44
N GLY A 7 -38.27 -30.77 23.12
CA GLY A 7 -37.71 -29.42 23.29
C GLY A 7 -36.47 -29.40 24.20
N LEU A 8 -36.53 -30.11 25.33
CA LEU A 8 -35.43 -30.22 26.30
C LEU A 8 -34.19 -30.93 25.70
N PHE A 9 -34.39 -32.02 24.95
CA PHE A 9 -33.30 -32.70 24.25
C PHE A 9 -32.59 -31.79 23.24
N LYS A 10 -33.36 -31.05 22.43
CA LYS A 10 -32.80 -30.09 21.46
C LYS A 10 -32.06 -28.93 22.12
N ALA A 11 -32.56 -28.44 23.25
CA ALA A 11 -31.89 -27.38 24.02
C ALA A 11 -30.55 -27.87 24.58
N ARG A 12 -30.53 -29.06 25.20
CA ARG A 12 -29.31 -29.68 25.73
C ARG A 12 -28.27 -29.98 24.64
N GLN A 13 -28.70 -30.45 23.47
CA GLN A 13 -27.82 -30.68 22.33
C GLN A 13 -27.20 -29.37 21.80
N ARG A 14 -27.98 -28.27 21.74
CA ARG A 14 -27.47 -26.96 21.34
C ARG A 14 -26.45 -26.40 22.33
N GLU A 15 -26.70 -26.60 23.63
CA GLU A 15 -25.77 -26.15 24.67
C GLU A 15 -24.45 -26.93 24.62
N ALA A 16 -24.50 -28.25 24.48
CA ALA A 16 -23.30 -29.07 24.31
C ALA A 16 -22.49 -28.69 23.06
N ALA A 17 -23.16 -28.42 21.93
CA ALA A 17 -22.49 -27.96 20.71
C ALA A 17 -21.85 -26.58 20.90
N ARG A 18 -22.49 -25.69 21.66
CA ARG A 18 -21.94 -24.37 22.01
C ARG A 18 -20.70 -24.49 22.90
N GLN A 19 -20.71 -25.40 23.87
CA GLN A 19 -19.56 -25.66 24.74
C GLN A 19 -18.36 -26.23 23.95
N ASP A 20 -18.59 -27.16 23.01
CA ASP A 20 -17.53 -27.68 22.12
C ASP A 20 -16.88 -26.56 21.30
N LEU A 21 -17.68 -25.63 20.78
CA LEU A 21 -17.19 -24.46 20.05
C LEU A 21 -16.26 -23.58 20.91
N PHE A 22 -16.64 -23.28 22.17
CA PHE A 22 -15.77 -22.54 23.08
C PHE A 22 -14.50 -23.30 23.44
N ALA A 23 -14.59 -24.61 23.69
CA ALA A 23 -13.42 -25.45 23.97
C ALA A 23 -12.43 -25.46 22.79
N ARG A 24 -12.92 -25.51 21.55
CA ARG A 24 -12.07 -25.36 20.34
C ARG A 24 -11.41 -23.99 20.28
N SER A 25 -12.15 -22.91 20.54
CA SER A 25 -11.58 -21.56 20.58
C SER A 25 -10.47 -21.42 21.62
N MET A 26 -10.66 -21.99 22.82
CA MET A 26 -9.62 -21.99 23.86
C MET A 26 -8.39 -22.79 23.46
N ARG A 27 -8.58 -23.95 22.83
CA ARG A 27 -7.46 -24.73 22.29
C ARG A 27 -6.63 -23.91 21.29
N ARG A 28 -7.29 -23.18 20.38
CA ARG A 28 -6.62 -22.29 19.43
C ARG A 28 -5.87 -21.15 20.11
N CYS A 29 -6.43 -20.57 21.17
CA CYS A 29 -5.74 -19.56 21.97
C CYS A 29 -4.50 -20.15 22.66
N GLY A 30 -4.59 -21.37 23.19
CA GLY A 30 -3.46 -22.10 23.78
C GLY A 30 -2.36 -22.42 22.77
N GLU A 31 -2.73 -22.90 21.57
CA GLU A 31 -1.80 -23.12 20.44
C GLU A 31 -1.06 -21.83 20.07
N TYR A 32 -1.78 -20.71 19.99
CA TYR A 32 -1.18 -19.40 19.75
C TYR A 32 -0.17 -19.02 20.83
N LEU A 33 -0.55 -19.10 22.11
CA LEU A 33 0.34 -18.74 23.22
C LEU A 33 1.58 -19.63 23.28
N ALA A 34 1.44 -20.94 23.04
CA ALA A 34 2.56 -21.87 23.04
C ALA A 34 3.58 -21.58 21.92
N ALA A 35 3.13 -21.03 20.78
CA ALA A 35 3.98 -20.69 19.66
C ALA A 35 4.70 -19.33 19.80
N HIS A 36 4.35 -18.50 20.78
CA HIS A 36 4.85 -17.12 20.90
C HIS A 36 5.57 -16.89 22.25
N GLY A 37 6.84 -16.46 22.20
CA GLY A 37 7.77 -16.43 23.34
C GLY A 37 7.77 -15.18 24.23
N ASP A 38 8.70 -15.16 25.18
CA ASP A 38 8.75 -14.33 26.41
C ASP A 38 8.81 -12.79 26.27
N ARG A 39 8.90 -12.24 25.05
CA ARG A 39 8.94 -10.77 24.84
C ARG A 39 7.81 -10.30 23.92
N PRO A 40 6.55 -10.29 24.38
CA PRO A 40 5.43 -9.83 23.59
C PRO A 40 5.51 -8.32 23.35
N THR A 41 5.10 -7.88 22.15
CA THR A 41 4.81 -6.46 21.92
C THR A 41 3.65 -6.00 22.81
N PRO A 42 3.49 -4.68 23.07
CA PRO A 42 2.36 -4.18 23.87
C PRO A 42 0.98 -4.61 23.35
N ARG A 43 0.84 -4.86 22.05
CA ARG A 43 -0.42 -5.35 21.45
C ARG A 43 -0.63 -6.84 21.70
N GLN A 44 0.43 -7.64 21.59
CA GLN A 44 0.39 -9.07 21.93
C GLN A 44 0.13 -9.27 23.43
N ALA A 45 0.69 -8.44 24.31
CA ALA A 45 0.41 -8.50 25.74
C ALA A 45 -1.09 -8.29 26.05
N ARG A 46 -1.76 -7.36 25.35
CA ARG A 46 -3.22 -7.15 25.48
C ARG A 46 -4.03 -8.33 24.94
N LEU A 47 -3.55 -9.00 23.89
CA LEU A 47 -4.16 -10.23 23.38
C LEU A 47 -4.04 -11.35 24.42
N THR A 48 -2.86 -11.57 25.00
CA THR A 48 -2.66 -12.55 26.08
C THR A 48 -3.59 -12.28 27.26
N GLN A 49 -3.72 -11.02 27.67
CA GLN A 49 -4.66 -10.64 28.74
C GLN A 49 -6.11 -10.99 28.37
N ALA A 50 -6.56 -10.69 27.14
CA ALA A 50 -7.91 -11.02 26.70
C ALA A 50 -8.16 -12.53 26.66
N ILE A 51 -7.15 -13.34 26.28
CA ILE A 51 -7.24 -14.80 26.35
C ILE A 51 -7.45 -15.27 27.79
N GLY A 52 -6.74 -14.66 28.74
CA GLY A 52 -6.94 -14.93 30.18
C GLY A 52 -8.36 -14.62 30.64
N VAL A 53 -8.92 -13.48 30.23
CA VAL A 53 -10.32 -13.10 30.53
C VAL A 53 -11.32 -14.10 29.93
N LEU A 54 -11.10 -14.54 28.69
CA LEU A 54 -11.92 -15.58 28.08
C LEU A 54 -11.86 -16.89 28.90
N ALA A 55 -10.65 -17.31 29.31
CA ALA A 55 -10.48 -18.51 30.11
C ALA A 55 -11.29 -18.45 31.41
N THR A 56 -11.20 -17.34 32.15
CA THR A 56 -11.94 -17.18 33.41
C THR A 56 -13.46 -17.11 33.19
N SER A 57 -13.91 -16.49 32.09
CA SER A 57 -15.35 -16.39 31.78
C SER A 57 -16.00 -17.73 31.43
N LEU A 58 -15.22 -18.75 31.05
CA LEU A 58 -15.73 -20.08 30.74
C LEU A 58 -16.05 -20.90 31.99
N ASP A 59 -15.40 -20.61 33.11
CA ASP A 59 -15.62 -21.27 34.39
C ASP A 59 -16.69 -20.56 35.24
N ALA A 60 -17.00 -19.30 34.92
CA ALA A 60 -18.03 -18.52 35.61
C ALA A 60 -19.44 -18.93 35.16
N ALA A 61 -20.28 -19.36 36.10
CA ALA A 61 -21.62 -19.89 35.79
C ALA A 61 -22.61 -18.84 35.24
N ASP A 62 -22.39 -17.55 35.53
CA ASP A 62 -23.32 -16.46 35.22
C ASP A 62 -22.82 -15.50 34.12
N GLU A 63 -21.59 -15.68 33.62
CA GLU A 63 -21.03 -14.83 32.56
C GLU A 63 -21.20 -15.49 31.19
N ASP A 64 -21.57 -14.70 30.18
CA ASP A 64 -21.61 -15.15 28.80
C ASP A 64 -20.22 -14.99 28.15
N PRO A 65 -19.46 -16.07 27.90
CA PRO A 65 -18.09 -16.00 27.38
C PRO A 65 -18.03 -15.49 25.94
N PHE A 66 -19.17 -15.27 25.28
CA PHE A 66 -19.24 -14.80 23.90
C PHE A 66 -18.59 -13.42 23.70
N ASP A 67 -18.80 -12.47 24.61
CA ASP A 67 -18.22 -11.14 24.47
C ASP A 67 -16.71 -11.15 24.72
N ALA A 68 -16.24 -11.96 25.68
CA ALA A 68 -14.82 -12.21 25.88
C ALA A 68 -14.18 -12.86 24.64
N LEU A 69 -14.87 -13.82 23.99
CA LEU A 69 -14.42 -14.46 22.75
C LEU A 69 -14.26 -13.44 21.61
N LEU A 70 -15.24 -12.56 21.42
CA LEU A 70 -15.14 -11.48 20.44
C LEU A 70 -13.98 -10.54 20.78
N GLN A 71 -13.79 -10.22 22.06
CA GLN A 71 -12.73 -9.33 22.51
C GLN A 71 -11.33 -9.91 22.21
N VAL A 72 -11.12 -11.22 22.38
CA VAL A 72 -9.87 -11.89 21.96
C VAL A 72 -9.63 -11.71 20.46
N GLY A 73 -10.65 -11.95 19.64
CA GLY A 73 -10.56 -11.75 18.20
C GLY A 73 -10.20 -10.32 17.82
N GLU A 74 -10.81 -9.31 18.47
CA GLU A 74 -10.47 -7.91 18.22
C GLU A 74 -9.03 -7.57 18.62
N ARG A 75 -8.54 -8.10 19.75
CA ARG A 75 -7.13 -7.92 20.16
C ARG A 75 -6.16 -8.59 19.19
N ALA A 76 -6.54 -9.74 18.63
CA ALA A 76 -5.75 -10.42 17.61
C ALA A 76 -5.67 -9.59 16.32
N LEU A 77 -6.75 -8.96 15.88
CA LEU A 77 -6.72 -8.01 14.77
C LEU A 77 -5.84 -6.79 15.04
N GLU A 78 -5.81 -6.27 16.28
CA GLU A 78 -4.96 -5.14 16.65
C GLU A 78 -3.46 -5.49 16.59
N ALA A 79 -3.11 -6.70 17.04
CA ALA A 79 -1.75 -7.24 16.96
C ALA A 79 -1.30 -7.44 15.51
N GLY A 80 -2.18 -7.98 14.66
CA GLY A 80 -2.13 -7.85 13.20
C GLY A 80 -1.02 -8.62 12.47
N GLY A 81 -0.29 -9.52 13.14
CA GLY A 81 0.60 -10.47 12.46
C GLY A 81 -0.19 -11.61 11.80
N GLN A 82 0.47 -12.40 10.95
CA GLN A 82 -0.17 -13.49 10.21
C GLN A 82 -0.84 -14.49 11.16
N SER A 83 -0.12 -14.96 12.18
CA SER A 83 -0.66 -15.89 13.19
C SER A 83 -1.81 -15.29 13.98
N GLU A 84 -1.76 -13.99 14.29
CA GLU A 84 -2.87 -13.31 14.97
C GLU A 84 -4.09 -13.13 14.06
N LEU A 85 -3.90 -12.86 12.78
CA LEU A 85 -5.01 -12.80 11.82
C LEU A 85 -5.66 -14.17 11.61
N ASP A 86 -4.86 -15.24 11.57
CA ASP A 86 -5.35 -16.61 11.50
C ASP A 86 -6.13 -17.00 12.77
N LEU A 87 -5.63 -16.61 13.95
CA LEU A 87 -6.36 -16.77 15.22
C LEU A 87 -7.67 -15.99 15.19
N ALA A 88 -7.64 -14.71 14.82
CA ALA A 88 -8.83 -13.86 14.74
C ALA A 88 -9.89 -14.45 13.81
N LEU A 89 -9.48 -14.97 12.65
CA LEU A 89 -10.37 -15.65 11.72
C LEU A 89 -10.99 -16.86 12.39
N SER A 90 -10.19 -17.77 12.95
CA SER A 90 -10.67 -19.00 13.60
C SER A 90 -11.70 -18.71 14.69
N LEU A 91 -11.45 -17.70 15.54
CA LEU A 91 -12.39 -17.29 16.60
C LEU A 91 -13.65 -16.65 16.03
N ALA A 92 -13.55 -15.91 14.92
CA ALA A 92 -14.70 -15.35 14.24
C ALA A 92 -15.60 -16.42 13.62
N GLU A 93 -15.02 -17.47 13.03
CA GLU A 93 -15.80 -18.59 12.49
C GLU A 93 -16.60 -19.27 13.58
N THR A 94 -15.95 -19.58 14.70
CA THR A 94 -16.60 -20.11 15.89
C THR A 94 -17.70 -19.17 16.39
N SER A 95 -17.43 -17.87 16.47
CA SER A 95 -18.39 -16.86 16.93
C SER A 95 -19.64 -16.80 16.03
N THR A 96 -19.47 -16.88 14.71
CA THR A 96 -20.60 -16.96 13.78
C THR A 96 -21.40 -18.26 13.90
N GLY A 97 -20.73 -19.36 14.28
CA GLY A 97 -21.36 -20.64 14.62
C GLY A 97 -22.20 -20.58 15.90
N ILE A 98 -21.71 -19.88 16.94
CA ILE A 98 -22.43 -19.69 18.21
C ILE A 98 -23.62 -18.74 18.02
N ARG A 99 -23.41 -17.57 17.40
CA ARG A 99 -24.45 -16.55 17.18
C ARG A 99 -24.49 -16.07 15.73
N ARG A 100 -25.33 -16.70 14.92
CA ARG A 100 -25.53 -16.34 13.49
C ARG A 100 -26.02 -14.91 13.23
N GLN A 101 -26.67 -14.28 14.21
CA GLN A 101 -27.16 -12.89 14.10
C GLN A 101 -26.25 -11.87 14.81
N SER A 102 -25.07 -12.27 15.28
CA SER A 102 -24.13 -11.35 15.92
C SER A 102 -23.46 -10.44 14.89
N LYS A 103 -23.75 -9.14 14.94
CA LYS A 103 -23.07 -8.12 14.12
C LYS A 103 -21.57 -8.11 14.41
N GLY A 104 -21.19 -8.22 15.69
CA GLY A 104 -19.80 -8.27 16.13
C GLY A 104 -19.04 -9.42 15.48
N ALA A 105 -19.62 -10.62 15.44
CA ALA A 105 -19.00 -11.80 14.84
C ALA A 105 -18.79 -11.64 13.32
N TRP A 106 -19.79 -11.16 12.58
CA TRP A 106 -19.66 -10.92 11.14
C TRP A 106 -18.64 -9.82 10.82
N ARG A 107 -18.62 -8.74 11.61
CA ARG A 107 -17.60 -7.69 11.50
C ARG A 107 -16.20 -8.24 11.75
N LEU A 108 -16.03 -9.03 12.82
CA LEU A 108 -14.75 -9.65 13.16
C LEU A 108 -14.25 -10.57 12.04
N ARG A 109 -15.13 -11.44 11.51
CA ARG A 109 -14.80 -12.35 10.40
C ARG A 109 -14.38 -11.59 9.15
N GLY A 110 -15.14 -10.57 8.76
CA GLY A 110 -14.82 -9.74 7.60
C GLY A 110 -13.48 -9.00 7.75
N LEU A 111 -13.19 -8.48 8.95
CA LEU A 111 -11.92 -7.81 9.24
C LEU A 111 -10.72 -8.76 9.19
N ALA A 112 -10.87 -9.99 9.70
CA ALA A 112 -9.81 -11.00 9.66
C ALA A 112 -9.53 -11.45 8.21
N LEU A 113 -10.57 -11.73 7.43
CA LEU A 113 -10.44 -12.10 6.01
C LEU A 113 -9.82 -10.97 5.18
N ASP A 114 -10.24 -9.72 5.40
CA ASP A 114 -9.65 -8.54 4.74
C ASP A 114 -8.17 -8.38 5.10
N GLY A 115 -7.81 -8.57 6.38
CA GLY A 115 -6.43 -8.58 6.85
C GLY A 115 -5.56 -9.67 6.19
N LEU A 116 -6.13 -10.86 5.97
CA LEU A 116 -5.50 -11.98 5.25
C LEU A 116 -5.55 -11.81 3.71
N GLY A 117 -6.05 -10.67 3.23
CA GLY A 117 -6.17 -10.37 1.81
C GLY A 117 -7.28 -11.11 1.07
N ARG A 118 -8.13 -11.89 1.76
CA ARG A 118 -9.28 -12.65 1.21
C ARG A 118 -10.51 -11.75 1.02
N GLY A 119 -10.38 -10.81 0.08
CA GLY A 119 -11.31 -9.70 -0.09
C GLY A 119 -12.75 -10.08 -0.47
N ASP A 120 -12.95 -11.11 -1.30
CA ASP A 120 -14.29 -11.52 -1.72
C ASP A 120 -15.09 -12.13 -0.57
N GLU A 121 -14.49 -13.01 0.22
CA GLU A 121 -15.14 -13.57 1.41
C GLU A 121 -15.35 -12.51 2.50
N ALA A 122 -14.43 -11.55 2.62
CA ALA A 122 -14.59 -10.41 3.50
C ALA A 122 -15.80 -9.55 3.08
N LEU A 123 -16.03 -9.38 1.78
CA LEU A 123 -17.14 -8.61 1.24
C LEU A 123 -18.48 -9.25 1.65
N GLU A 124 -18.63 -10.56 1.51
CA GLU A 124 -19.82 -11.29 1.96
C GLU A 124 -20.09 -11.10 3.46
N CYS A 125 -19.04 -11.17 4.28
CA CYS A 125 -19.14 -10.96 5.72
C CYS A 125 -19.59 -9.53 6.06
N TYR A 126 -19.05 -8.53 5.36
CA TYR A 126 -19.45 -7.14 5.56
C TYR A 126 -20.87 -6.88 5.09
N GLU A 127 -21.32 -7.47 3.98
CA GLU A 127 -22.71 -7.37 3.54
C GLU A 127 -23.67 -7.97 4.55
N ARG A 128 -23.30 -9.10 5.16
CA ARG A 128 -24.06 -9.69 6.26
C ARG A 128 -24.10 -8.78 7.48
N TYR A 129 -22.98 -8.19 7.87
CA TYR A 129 -22.92 -7.20 8.95
C TYR A 129 -23.81 -5.98 8.66
N LEU A 130 -23.77 -5.46 7.43
CA LEU A 130 -24.56 -4.29 7.01
C LEU A 130 -26.07 -4.62 7.01
N THR A 131 -26.45 -5.82 6.54
CA THR A 131 -27.84 -6.30 6.57
C THR A 131 -28.39 -6.40 8.00
N LEU A 132 -27.55 -6.79 8.96
CA LEU A 132 -27.93 -6.86 10.37
C LEU A 132 -27.88 -5.48 11.05
N SER A 133 -27.22 -4.49 10.45
CA SER A 133 -27.12 -3.14 11.00
C SER A 133 -28.35 -2.31 10.64
N GLN A 134 -28.88 -1.55 11.59
CA GLN A 134 -29.93 -0.58 11.27
C GLN A 134 -29.34 0.56 10.44
N ALA A 135 -30.16 1.23 9.63
CA ALA A 135 -29.73 2.38 8.84
C ALA A 135 -29.08 3.44 9.75
N GLY A 136 -27.87 3.88 9.39
CA GLY A 136 -27.07 4.85 10.18
C GLY A 136 -26.26 4.27 11.35
N ALA A 137 -26.49 3.02 11.76
CA ALA A 137 -25.76 2.38 12.86
C ALA A 137 -24.52 1.58 12.40
N ALA A 138 -24.29 1.48 11.10
CA ALA A 138 -23.15 0.73 10.54
C ALA A 138 -21.83 1.46 10.80
N ALA A 139 -20.80 0.73 11.23
CA ALA A 139 -19.48 1.30 11.47
C ALA A 139 -18.91 1.90 10.18
N PRO A 140 -18.55 3.21 10.15
CA PRO A 140 -18.04 3.87 8.94
C PRO A 140 -16.82 3.18 8.32
N LYS A 141 -15.98 2.55 9.15
CA LYS A 141 -14.82 1.77 8.71
C LYS A 141 -15.22 0.55 7.88
N VAL A 142 -16.31 -0.13 8.24
CA VAL A 142 -16.81 -1.29 7.49
C VAL A 142 -17.36 -0.84 6.15
N VAL A 143 -18.20 0.20 6.12
CA VAL A 143 -18.77 0.77 4.88
C VAL A 143 -17.66 1.14 3.89
N ARG A 144 -16.63 1.85 4.35
CA ARG A 144 -15.48 2.23 3.52
C ARG A 144 -14.71 1.02 2.98
N ARG A 145 -14.50 -0.01 3.81
CA ARG A 145 -13.84 -1.25 3.38
C ARG A 145 -14.66 -2.01 2.33
N THR A 146 -15.95 -2.13 2.54
CA THR A 146 -16.89 -2.71 1.57
C THR A 146 -16.81 -1.99 0.22
N ASP A 147 -16.83 -0.65 0.21
CA ASP A 147 -16.67 0.14 -1.03
C ASP A 147 -15.32 -0.14 -1.71
N THR A 148 -14.22 -0.10 -0.96
CA THR A 148 -12.88 -0.41 -1.49
C THR A 148 -12.84 -1.80 -2.13
N LEU A 149 -13.34 -2.84 -1.46
CA LEU A 149 -13.35 -4.20 -1.96
C LEU A 149 -14.21 -4.34 -3.23
N ARG A 150 -15.41 -3.73 -3.26
CA ARG A 150 -16.27 -3.71 -4.45
C ARG A 150 -15.58 -3.05 -5.63
N ARG A 151 -14.93 -1.90 -5.41
CA ARG A 151 -14.21 -1.18 -6.47
C ARG A 151 -13.00 -1.95 -6.97
N ARG A 152 -12.30 -2.67 -6.10
CA ARG A 152 -11.19 -3.56 -6.49
C ARG A 152 -11.69 -4.67 -7.40
N ARG A 153 -12.78 -5.35 -7.00
CA ARG A 153 -13.42 -6.39 -7.79
C ARG A 153 -13.91 -5.86 -9.14
N ALA A 154 -14.57 -4.71 -9.16
CA ALA A 154 -15.02 -4.06 -10.39
C ALA A 154 -13.87 -3.72 -11.35
N CYS A 155 -12.69 -3.37 -10.84
CA CYS A 155 -11.51 -3.17 -11.70
C CYS A 155 -11.06 -4.47 -12.38
N LEU A 156 -11.07 -5.59 -11.65
CA LEU A 156 -10.73 -6.91 -12.19
C LEU A 156 -11.78 -7.39 -13.20
N ASP A 157 -13.06 -7.29 -12.86
CA ASP A 157 -14.16 -7.68 -13.74
C ASP A 157 -14.14 -6.87 -15.05
N ALA A 158 -13.91 -5.55 -14.96
CA ALA A 158 -13.78 -4.70 -16.13
C ALA A 158 -12.52 -5.04 -16.96
N ALA A 159 -11.41 -5.41 -16.31
CA ALA A 159 -10.19 -5.82 -17.02
C ALA A 159 -10.40 -7.13 -17.79
N VAL A 160 -11.09 -8.11 -17.18
CA VAL A 160 -11.50 -9.37 -17.83
C VAL A 160 -12.35 -9.10 -19.07
N ALA A 161 -13.28 -8.13 -18.99
CA ALA A 161 -14.17 -7.79 -20.10
C ALA A 161 -13.46 -7.16 -21.31
N LEU A 162 -12.29 -6.52 -21.12
CA LEU A 162 -11.54 -5.90 -22.22
C LEU A 162 -10.92 -6.92 -23.18
N PHE A 163 -10.51 -8.10 -22.67
CA PHE A 163 -9.95 -9.18 -23.47
C PHE A 163 -10.50 -10.56 -23.06
N PRO A 164 -11.76 -10.88 -23.40
CA PRO A 164 -12.46 -12.07 -22.90
C PRO A 164 -11.73 -13.40 -23.19
N GLN A 165 -11.11 -13.50 -24.37
CA GLN A 165 -10.40 -14.71 -24.83
C GLN A 165 -9.06 -14.93 -24.11
N ALA A 166 -8.42 -13.85 -23.67
CA ALA A 166 -7.16 -13.92 -22.92
C ALA A 166 -7.37 -13.86 -21.40
N ALA A 167 -8.61 -13.71 -20.93
CA ALA A 167 -8.93 -13.43 -19.53
C ALA A 167 -9.10 -14.68 -18.65
N SER A 168 -8.84 -15.88 -19.16
CA SER A 168 -8.85 -17.11 -18.32
C SER A 168 -7.97 -16.95 -17.07
N PRO A 169 -6.70 -16.48 -17.19
CA PRO A 169 -5.84 -16.33 -16.03
C PRO A 169 -6.41 -15.37 -15.00
N LEU A 170 -7.01 -14.23 -15.40
CA LEU A 170 -7.61 -13.28 -14.47
C LEU A 170 -8.91 -13.79 -13.82
N ARG A 171 -9.73 -14.54 -14.56
CA ARG A 171 -10.97 -15.13 -14.02
C ARG A 171 -10.67 -16.14 -12.91
N ASP A 172 -9.61 -16.91 -13.07
CA ASP A 172 -9.14 -17.88 -12.08
C ASP A 172 -8.60 -17.22 -10.80
N LEU A 173 -8.39 -15.89 -10.82
CA LEU A 173 -7.97 -15.11 -9.64
C LEU A 173 -9.13 -14.52 -8.85
N LEU A 174 -10.34 -14.48 -9.40
CA LEU A 174 -11.50 -14.00 -8.66
C LEU A 174 -11.71 -14.92 -7.44
N GLY A 175 -11.78 -14.34 -6.24
CA GLY A 175 -11.82 -15.07 -4.98
C GLY A 175 -10.47 -15.42 -4.35
N ARG A 176 -9.33 -15.26 -5.06
CA ARG A 176 -8.01 -15.53 -4.47
C ARG A 176 -7.53 -14.37 -3.58
N PRO A 177 -6.62 -14.61 -2.63
CA PRO A 177 -6.02 -13.55 -1.83
C PRO A 177 -5.42 -12.42 -2.67
N THR A 178 -5.42 -11.22 -2.11
CA THR A 178 -4.92 -10.00 -2.76
C THR A 178 -3.44 -10.13 -3.15
N GLU A 179 -2.66 -10.80 -2.32
CA GLU A 179 -1.22 -10.98 -2.48
C GLU A 179 -0.87 -11.83 -3.70
N SER A 180 -1.71 -12.82 -4.04
CA SER A 180 -1.55 -13.61 -5.27
C SER A 180 -2.17 -12.90 -6.48
N THR A 181 -3.29 -12.21 -6.29
CA THR A 181 -4.01 -11.53 -7.39
C THR A 181 -3.24 -10.34 -7.97
N ALA A 182 -2.59 -9.54 -7.12
CA ALA A 182 -1.88 -8.33 -7.54
C ALA A 182 -0.71 -8.56 -8.53
N PRO A 183 0.24 -9.49 -8.29
CA PRO A 183 1.33 -9.77 -9.23
C PRO A 183 0.83 -10.40 -10.54
N GLU A 184 -0.20 -11.24 -10.49
CA GLU A 184 -0.77 -11.84 -11.69
C GLU A 184 -1.53 -10.82 -12.54
N PHE A 185 -2.27 -9.88 -11.93
CA PHE A 185 -2.86 -8.77 -12.68
C PHE A 185 -1.78 -7.89 -13.33
N ALA A 186 -0.66 -7.66 -12.64
CA ALA A 186 0.49 -6.95 -13.21
C ALA A 186 1.08 -7.69 -14.43
N SER A 187 1.21 -9.01 -14.36
CA SER A 187 1.69 -9.85 -15.48
C SER A 187 0.71 -9.85 -16.66
N TYR A 188 -0.59 -9.93 -16.38
CA TYR A 188 -1.63 -9.83 -17.40
C TYR A 188 -1.54 -8.50 -18.15
N VAL A 189 -1.41 -7.37 -17.41
CA VAL A 189 -1.27 -6.03 -18.00
C VAL A 189 -0.03 -5.96 -18.89
N ARG A 190 1.13 -6.43 -18.42
CA ARG A 190 2.36 -6.47 -19.22
C ARG A 190 2.17 -7.27 -20.51
N ALA A 191 1.53 -8.44 -20.43
CA ALA A 191 1.28 -9.27 -21.60
C ALA A 191 0.38 -8.57 -22.64
N ARG A 192 -0.69 -7.88 -22.19
CA ARG A 192 -1.57 -7.13 -23.10
C ARG A 192 -0.88 -5.92 -23.73
N VAL A 193 -0.04 -5.21 -22.97
CA VAL A 193 0.77 -4.09 -23.48
C VAL A 193 1.75 -4.57 -24.53
N ALA A 194 2.42 -5.71 -24.29
CA ALA A 194 3.36 -6.28 -25.26
C ALA A 194 2.67 -6.76 -26.55
N GLU A 195 1.46 -7.33 -26.44
CA GLU A 195 0.73 -7.89 -27.58
C GLU A 195 0.09 -6.82 -28.48
N HIS A 196 -0.48 -5.76 -27.89
CA HIS A 196 -1.27 -4.76 -28.64
C HIS A 196 -0.65 -3.37 -28.66
N GLY A 197 0.42 -3.14 -27.90
CA GLY A 197 1.07 -1.85 -27.76
C GLY A 197 0.32 -0.86 -26.85
N PRO A 198 0.99 0.18 -26.33
CA PRO A 198 0.39 1.20 -25.47
C PRO A 198 -0.60 2.13 -26.20
N GLY A 199 -0.61 2.08 -27.54
CA GLY A 199 -1.50 2.86 -28.39
C GLY A 199 -2.93 2.30 -28.54
N ASP A 200 -3.17 1.04 -28.19
CA ASP A 200 -4.50 0.42 -28.26
C ASP A 200 -5.43 1.01 -27.16
N ALA A 201 -6.65 1.40 -27.54
CA ALA A 201 -7.60 2.01 -26.62
C ALA A 201 -8.00 1.09 -25.44
N ARG A 202 -8.09 -0.22 -25.67
CA ARG A 202 -8.35 -1.23 -24.62
C ARG A 202 -7.14 -1.37 -23.70
N VAL A 203 -5.92 -1.31 -24.23
CA VAL A 203 -4.70 -1.32 -23.40
C VAL A 203 -4.63 -0.07 -22.52
N ARG A 204 -4.90 1.12 -23.06
CA ARG A 204 -4.98 2.35 -22.25
C ARG A 204 -6.01 2.21 -21.13
N ARG A 205 -7.20 1.70 -21.45
CA ARG A 205 -8.24 1.45 -20.44
C ARG A 205 -7.82 0.42 -19.39
N LEU A 206 -7.11 -0.63 -19.81
CA LEU A 206 -6.57 -1.66 -18.90
C LEU A 206 -5.54 -1.06 -17.93
N LEU A 207 -4.65 -0.18 -18.40
CA LEU A 207 -3.68 0.53 -17.57
C LEU A 207 -4.36 1.43 -16.52
N GLU A 208 -5.45 2.12 -16.90
CA GLU A 208 -6.26 2.93 -15.97
C GLU A 208 -6.92 2.07 -14.88
N LEU A 209 -7.50 0.93 -15.25
CA LEU A 209 -8.12 -0.03 -14.34
C LEU A 209 -7.08 -0.63 -13.40
N TYR A 210 -5.92 -1.03 -13.92
CA TYR A 210 -4.82 -1.55 -13.14
C TYR A 210 -4.28 -0.51 -12.15
N GLY A 211 -4.03 0.72 -12.60
CA GLY A 211 -3.62 1.81 -11.71
C GLY A 211 -4.65 2.12 -10.63
N SER A 212 -5.95 2.02 -10.94
CA SER A 212 -7.04 2.16 -9.96
C SER A 212 -7.07 1.02 -8.95
N TYR A 213 -6.96 -0.22 -9.41
CA TYR A 213 -6.86 -1.40 -8.56
C TYR A 213 -5.67 -1.32 -7.61
N ARG A 214 -4.49 -0.95 -8.11
CA ARG A 214 -3.26 -0.80 -7.31
C ARG A 214 -3.41 0.26 -6.23
N ARG A 215 -3.95 1.43 -6.57
CA ARG A 215 -4.27 2.47 -5.57
C ARG A 215 -5.20 1.97 -4.48
N LEU A 216 -6.19 1.15 -4.82
CA LEU A 216 -7.14 0.59 -3.84
C LEU A 216 -6.54 -0.54 -2.99
N VAL A 217 -5.60 -1.32 -3.53
CA VAL A 217 -4.84 -2.34 -2.77
C VAL A 217 -3.87 -1.68 -1.80
N GLU A 218 -3.20 -0.61 -2.24
CA GLU A 218 -2.11 0.00 -1.46
C GLU A 218 -2.57 1.08 -0.49
N ARG A 219 -3.76 1.69 -0.71
CA ARG A 219 -4.38 2.56 0.29
C ARG A 219 -4.99 1.70 1.38
N ASP A 220 -4.42 1.76 2.59
CA ASP A 220 -5.12 1.30 3.76
C ASP A 220 -6.47 2.03 3.86
N ALA A 221 -7.53 1.28 4.15
CA ALA A 221 -8.86 1.82 4.42
C ALA A 221 -8.91 2.61 5.74
N THR A 222 -7.81 3.20 6.19
CA THR A 222 -7.74 4.19 7.26
C THR A 222 -6.87 5.31 6.72
N PRO A 223 -7.36 6.56 6.66
CA PRO A 223 -6.47 7.70 6.54
C PRO A 223 -5.38 7.53 7.60
N ASP A 224 -4.13 7.48 7.19
CA ASP A 224 -3.03 7.41 8.13
C ASP A 224 -2.99 8.77 8.83
N ALA A 225 -3.60 8.86 10.01
CA ALA A 225 -3.70 10.09 10.80
C ALA A 225 -2.31 10.68 11.15
N LEU A 226 -1.25 9.90 10.90
CA LEU A 226 0.15 10.24 11.18
C LEU A 226 0.85 10.98 10.02
N ILE A 227 0.19 11.21 8.87
CA ILE A 227 0.75 12.05 7.79
C ILE A 227 0.35 13.54 7.96
N GLY A 228 0.05 13.98 9.18
CA GLY A 228 -0.14 15.41 9.48
C GLY A 228 -1.01 16.17 8.48
N THR A 229 -0.64 17.42 8.19
CA THR A 229 -1.29 18.31 7.20
C THR A 229 -0.79 18.12 5.76
N THR A 230 0.05 17.12 5.48
CA THR A 230 0.64 16.92 4.15
C THR A 230 -0.35 16.19 3.23
N ALA A 231 -0.73 16.81 2.13
CA ALA A 231 -1.69 16.23 1.19
C ALA A 231 -1.04 15.13 0.31
N PRO A 232 -1.64 13.92 0.20
CA PRO A 232 -1.12 12.90 -0.70
C PRO A 232 -1.32 13.32 -2.16
N ILE A 233 -0.34 13.03 -3.01
CA ILE A 233 -0.40 13.26 -4.45
C ILE A 233 -0.16 11.95 -5.20
N GLY A 234 -1.10 11.55 -6.05
CA GLY A 234 -0.94 10.40 -6.93
C GLY A 234 -0.35 10.80 -8.29
N VAL A 235 -0.18 9.82 -9.18
CA VAL A 235 0.38 10.02 -10.54
C VAL A 235 -0.30 11.16 -11.30
N GLY A 236 -1.64 11.21 -11.31
CA GLY A 236 -2.38 12.27 -12.02
C GLY A 236 -2.14 13.67 -11.46
N GLY A 237 -2.02 13.79 -10.13
CA GLY A 237 -1.68 15.04 -9.48
C GLY A 237 -0.24 15.47 -9.81
N LEU A 238 0.71 14.53 -9.78
CA LEU A 238 2.09 14.79 -10.18
C LEU A 238 2.18 15.23 -11.64
N ARG A 239 1.44 14.57 -12.55
CA ARG A 239 1.33 14.98 -13.95
C ARG A 239 0.83 16.42 -14.08
N GLY A 240 -0.18 16.80 -13.30
CA GLY A 240 -0.69 18.17 -13.25
C GLY A 240 0.33 19.19 -12.73
N LEU A 241 1.17 18.80 -11.76
CA LEU A 241 2.27 19.65 -11.26
C LEU A 241 3.38 19.87 -12.30
N VAL A 242 3.65 18.89 -13.16
CA VAL A 242 4.75 18.94 -14.14
C VAL A 242 4.31 19.53 -15.48
N ALA A 243 3.02 19.45 -15.81
CA ALA A 243 2.52 19.85 -17.12
C ALA A 243 2.83 21.31 -17.48
N GLY A 244 3.46 21.50 -18.65
CA GLY A 244 3.83 22.81 -19.19
C GLY A 244 5.00 23.50 -18.49
N ARG A 245 5.61 22.88 -17.48
CA ARG A 245 6.69 23.47 -16.67
C ARG A 245 8.05 22.95 -17.08
N THR A 246 9.04 23.84 -17.16
CA THR A 246 10.44 23.46 -17.36
C THR A 246 10.99 22.75 -16.11
N VAL A 247 11.68 21.64 -16.31
CA VAL A 247 12.15 20.77 -15.21
C VAL A 247 13.67 20.59 -15.28
N CYS A 248 14.35 20.74 -14.15
CA CYS A 248 15.73 20.32 -14.00
C CYS A 248 15.92 19.31 -12.87
N LEU A 249 16.73 18.28 -13.12
CA LEU A 249 17.21 17.33 -12.12
C LEU A 249 18.65 17.68 -11.76
N VAL A 250 18.89 18.02 -10.50
CA VAL A 250 20.20 18.52 -10.04
C VAL A 250 20.93 17.44 -9.26
N SER A 251 22.16 17.12 -9.69
CA SER A 251 23.01 16.17 -8.99
C SER A 251 23.58 16.77 -7.70
N GLY A 252 23.82 15.93 -6.69
CA GLY A 252 24.45 16.34 -5.43
C GLY A 252 25.98 16.42 -5.51
N ALA A 253 26.57 16.62 -6.69
CA ALA A 253 28.02 16.65 -6.88
C ALA A 253 28.64 17.94 -6.32
N GLU A 254 29.87 17.86 -5.81
CA GLU A 254 30.57 19.05 -5.28
C GLU A 254 30.95 20.02 -6.40
N GLU A 255 31.18 19.53 -7.61
CA GLU A 255 31.48 20.32 -8.80
C GLU A 255 30.31 21.24 -9.16
N VAL A 256 29.07 20.77 -9.04
CA VAL A 256 27.87 21.61 -9.21
C VAL A 256 27.78 22.63 -8.07
N ALA A 257 28.07 22.21 -6.84
CA ALA A 257 28.05 23.10 -5.67
C ALA A 257 29.15 24.17 -5.71
N ALA A 258 30.27 23.92 -6.39
CA ALA A 258 31.36 24.86 -6.62
C ALA A 258 31.20 25.68 -7.91
N SER A 259 30.14 25.45 -8.68
CA SER A 259 29.83 26.19 -9.90
C SER A 259 29.12 27.52 -9.62
N GLY A 260 28.81 28.28 -10.67
CA GLY A 260 27.94 29.46 -10.63
C GLY A 260 26.53 29.22 -11.19
N LEU A 261 26.06 27.97 -11.23
CA LEU A 261 24.81 27.60 -11.91
C LEU A 261 23.54 27.86 -11.09
N GLY A 262 23.65 28.33 -9.84
CA GLY A 262 22.50 28.40 -8.93
C GLY A 262 21.35 29.27 -9.44
N ALA A 263 21.66 30.45 -9.97
CA ALA A 263 20.66 31.32 -10.59
C ALA A 263 20.07 30.75 -11.90
N GLU A 264 20.80 29.87 -12.61
CA GLU A 264 20.26 29.13 -13.75
C GLU A 264 19.33 28.01 -13.32
N ILE A 265 19.68 27.28 -12.26
CA ILE A 265 18.85 26.22 -11.68
C ILE A 265 17.52 26.79 -11.15
N ASP A 266 17.56 27.90 -10.41
CA ASP A 266 16.36 28.48 -9.80
C ASP A 266 15.42 29.16 -10.81
N ARG A 267 15.85 29.33 -12.08
CA ARG A 267 14.99 29.80 -13.19
C ARG A 267 14.05 28.71 -13.73
N TYR A 268 14.31 27.44 -13.47
CA TYR A 268 13.39 26.37 -13.88
C TYR A 268 12.09 26.47 -13.09
N ASP A 269 10.99 26.09 -13.72
CA ASP A 269 9.69 26.07 -13.04
C ASP A 269 9.64 25.01 -11.94
N LEU A 270 10.40 23.91 -12.10
CA LEU A 270 10.45 22.81 -11.15
C LEU A 270 11.88 22.27 -10.99
N VAL A 271 12.46 22.46 -9.79
CA VAL A 271 13.78 21.95 -9.42
C VAL A 271 13.65 20.63 -8.66
N VAL A 272 14.25 19.57 -9.22
CA VAL A 272 14.24 18.22 -8.67
C VAL A 272 15.57 17.89 -8.00
N ARG A 273 15.52 17.35 -6.78
CA ARG A 273 16.68 16.87 -6.03
C ARG A 273 16.48 15.45 -5.53
N CYS A 274 17.58 14.73 -5.32
CA CYS A 274 17.56 13.31 -4.99
C CYS A 274 18.31 13.00 -3.69
N ASP A 275 17.80 12.02 -2.94
CA ASP A 275 18.41 11.45 -1.74
C ASP A 275 18.90 12.55 -0.77
N SER A 276 20.10 12.42 -0.20
CA SER A 276 20.72 13.53 0.53
C SER A 276 21.36 14.52 -0.44
N PHE A 277 21.13 15.81 -0.23
CA PHE A 277 21.72 16.88 -1.03
C PHE A 277 22.15 18.05 -0.15
N ARG A 278 23.11 18.84 -0.67
CA ARG A 278 23.56 20.09 -0.06
C ARG A 278 23.19 21.27 -0.96
N ILE A 279 22.64 22.31 -0.33
CA ILE A 279 22.32 23.58 -0.99
C ILE A 279 23.49 24.53 -0.79
N ARG A 280 24.02 25.07 -1.89
CA ARG A 280 24.87 26.26 -1.94
C ARG A 280 24.23 27.20 -2.95
N ALA A 281 23.67 28.33 -2.50
CA ALA A 281 22.82 29.19 -3.32
C ALA A 281 23.47 29.56 -4.67
N GLU A 282 24.76 29.91 -4.65
CA GLU A 282 25.52 30.31 -5.86
C GLU A 282 25.69 29.17 -6.87
N GLY A 283 25.88 27.93 -6.41
CA GLY A 283 26.19 26.80 -7.30
C GLY A 283 25.02 25.89 -7.62
N THR A 284 24.22 25.53 -6.61
CA THR A 284 23.12 24.57 -6.77
C THR A 284 21.74 25.20 -6.68
N GLY A 285 21.63 26.51 -6.43
CA GLY A 285 20.36 27.20 -6.22
C GLY A 285 19.73 26.83 -4.87
N GLU A 286 18.66 27.52 -4.49
CA GLU A 286 18.00 27.34 -3.19
C GLU A 286 16.72 26.50 -3.29
N ARG A 287 16.14 26.37 -4.48
CA ARG A 287 14.84 25.73 -4.65
C ARG A 287 14.92 24.21 -4.57
N THR A 288 13.85 23.63 -4.03
CA THR A 288 13.56 22.19 -4.06
C THR A 288 12.06 22.00 -4.21
N ASP A 289 11.58 21.95 -5.45
CA ASP A 289 10.15 21.79 -5.74
C ASP A 289 9.73 20.32 -5.65
N LEU A 290 10.61 19.41 -6.09
CA LEU A 290 10.42 17.97 -5.97
C LEU A 290 11.65 17.33 -5.34
N HIS A 291 11.44 16.58 -4.27
CA HIS A 291 12.49 15.80 -3.62
C HIS A 291 12.18 14.30 -3.78
N ALA A 292 13.02 13.59 -4.55
CA ALA A 292 12.92 12.15 -4.74
C ALA A 292 13.88 11.41 -3.79
N VAL A 293 13.41 10.35 -3.13
CA VAL A 293 14.20 9.54 -2.20
C VAL A 293 13.94 8.08 -2.45
N SER A 294 14.98 7.25 -2.56
CA SER A 294 14.82 5.80 -2.54
C SER A 294 15.17 5.23 -1.17
N LEU A 295 14.30 4.38 -0.63
CA LEU A 295 14.59 3.56 0.55
C LEU A 295 15.47 2.38 0.10
N ARG A 296 16.67 2.28 0.68
CA ARG A 296 17.70 1.31 0.30
C ARG A 296 18.12 0.47 1.51
N GLY A 297 18.51 -0.78 1.26
CA GLY A 297 18.86 -1.76 2.29
C GLY A 297 17.68 -2.63 2.71
N ASP A 298 17.89 -3.45 3.73
CA ASP A 298 16.88 -4.37 4.26
C ASP A 298 15.80 -3.63 5.06
N THR A 299 14.59 -4.18 5.09
CA THR A 299 13.47 -3.62 5.85
C THR A 299 13.45 -4.16 7.29
N PRO A 300 13.15 -3.33 8.30
CA PRO A 300 12.65 -1.95 8.22
C PRO A 300 13.74 -0.91 7.93
N TRP A 301 13.39 0.12 7.15
CA TRP A 301 14.33 1.23 6.87
C TRP A 301 14.26 2.27 7.96
N ASP A 302 15.29 2.30 8.79
CA ASP A 302 15.52 3.37 9.74
C ASP A 302 16.33 4.50 9.11
N GLY A 303 16.16 5.72 9.61
CA GLY A 303 16.93 6.86 9.13
C GLY A 303 16.44 8.18 9.70
N PRO A 304 17.20 9.27 9.47
CA PRO A 304 16.83 10.58 9.97
C PRO A 304 15.54 11.07 9.31
N ALA A 305 14.83 11.94 10.04
CA ALA A 305 13.66 12.64 9.53
C ALA A 305 14.04 13.58 8.38
N TRP A 306 13.14 13.71 7.40
CA TRP A 306 13.31 14.60 6.24
C TRP A 306 12.90 16.02 6.59
N THR A 307 13.81 16.75 7.22
CA THR A 307 13.61 18.12 7.70
C THR A 307 13.77 19.20 6.62
N ARG A 308 14.43 18.88 5.50
CA ARG A 308 14.66 19.83 4.40
C ARG A 308 13.33 20.20 3.72
N PRO A 309 13.01 21.50 3.56
CA PRO A 309 11.83 21.96 2.83
C PRO A 309 11.79 21.43 1.40
N ALA A 310 10.63 20.96 0.97
CA ALA A 310 10.35 20.58 -0.40
C ALA A 310 8.90 20.90 -0.78
N GLY A 311 8.60 21.16 -2.06
CA GLY A 311 7.21 21.25 -2.52
C GLY A 311 6.49 19.90 -2.38
N THR A 312 6.99 18.91 -3.11
CA THR A 312 6.49 17.53 -3.13
C THR A 312 7.62 16.56 -2.82
N ARG A 313 7.38 15.58 -1.94
CA ARG A 313 8.34 14.49 -1.69
C ARG A 313 7.86 13.18 -2.30
N LEU A 314 8.66 12.62 -3.21
CA LEU A 314 8.45 11.29 -3.77
C LEU A 314 9.37 10.29 -3.04
N VAL A 315 8.78 9.23 -2.51
CA VAL A 315 9.55 8.19 -1.79
C VAL A 315 9.34 6.87 -2.50
N PHE A 316 10.41 6.29 -3.03
CA PHE A 316 10.43 5.01 -3.70
C PHE A 316 10.87 3.93 -2.73
N GLY A 317 10.18 2.78 -2.67
CA GLY A 317 10.63 1.70 -1.79
C GLY A 317 9.63 0.57 -1.54
N ASP A 318 10.15 -0.65 -1.40
CA ASP A 318 9.40 -1.91 -1.28
C ASP A 318 9.90 -2.84 -0.17
N PRO A 319 9.01 -3.45 0.65
CA PRO A 319 7.56 -3.60 0.48
C PRO A 319 6.70 -2.47 1.11
N ALA A 320 5.40 -2.47 0.81
CA ALA A 320 4.48 -1.36 1.14
C ALA A 320 4.34 -1.10 2.65
N ALA A 321 4.38 -2.16 3.45
CA ALA A 321 4.32 -2.05 4.91
C ALA A 321 5.54 -1.31 5.47
N GLY A 322 6.74 -1.67 5.01
CA GLY A 322 7.98 -0.97 5.36
C GLY A 322 7.96 0.48 4.89
N TRP A 323 7.42 0.74 3.70
CA TRP A 323 7.37 2.09 3.13
C TRP A 323 6.44 3.01 3.94
N ARG A 324 5.26 2.52 4.32
CA ARG A 324 4.32 3.23 5.21
C ARG A 324 4.97 3.55 6.55
N ARG A 325 5.70 2.58 7.13
CA ARG A 325 6.44 2.80 8.37
C ARG A 325 7.49 3.90 8.22
N ALA A 326 8.32 3.84 7.17
CA ALA A 326 9.35 4.85 6.91
C ALA A 326 8.74 6.25 6.71
N LEU A 327 7.60 6.37 6.02
CA LEU A 327 6.89 7.65 5.89
C LEU A 327 6.45 8.20 7.25
N ARG A 328 5.84 7.37 8.10
CA ARG A 328 5.38 7.79 9.43
C ARG A 328 6.52 8.24 10.35
N GLU A 329 7.66 7.57 10.27
CA GLU A 329 8.80 7.86 11.14
C GLU A 329 9.63 9.04 10.64
N ARG A 330 9.65 9.29 9.32
CA ARG A 330 10.62 10.23 8.71
C ARG A 330 10.00 11.47 8.10
N LEU A 331 8.69 11.53 7.83
CA LEU A 331 8.06 12.77 7.38
C LEU A 331 7.95 13.77 8.53
N VAL A 332 8.31 15.02 8.25
CA VAL A 332 8.19 16.14 9.20
C VAL A 332 7.04 17.03 8.74
N PRO A 333 6.04 17.31 9.60
CA PRO A 333 4.99 18.29 9.27
C PRO A 333 5.59 19.64 8.87
N GLY A 334 5.09 20.24 7.78
CA GLY A 334 5.56 21.54 7.27
C GLY A 334 6.83 21.49 6.42
N ALA A 335 7.64 20.42 6.47
CA ALA A 335 8.80 20.28 5.59
C ALA A 335 8.43 19.92 4.14
N GLN A 336 7.16 19.57 3.88
CA GLN A 336 6.64 19.30 2.54
C GLN A 336 5.16 19.62 2.43
N LYS A 337 4.73 20.12 1.26
CA LYS A 337 3.30 20.39 0.96
C LYS A 337 2.58 19.11 0.55
N HIS A 338 3.23 18.30 -0.29
CA HIS A 338 2.69 17.02 -0.76
C HIS A 338 3.64 15.85 -0.55
N VAL A 339 3.07 14.65 -0.44
CA VAL A 339 3.81 13.39 -0.46
C VAL A 339 3.25 12.45 -1.52
N GLY A 340 4.12 11.82 -2.31
CA GLY A 340 3.72 10.81 -3.28
C GLY A 340 2.96 9.68 -2.61
N ASP A 341 1.76 9.36 -3.11
CA ASP A 341 1.00 8.21 -2.63
C ASP A 341 1.58 6.89 -3.17
N ALA A 342 1.01 5.78 -2.75
CA ALA A 342 1.55 4.46 -3.08
C ALA A 342 1.66 4.19 -4.60
N SER A 343 0.85 4.87 -5.43
CA SER A 343 0.94 4.74 -6.90
C SER A 343 2.25 5.27 -7.49
N LEU A 344 3.01 6.06 -6.74
CA LEU A 344 4.30 6.62 -7.17
C LEU A 344 5.50 5.90 -6.55
N ARG A 345 5.28 4.85 -5.77
CA ARG A 345 6.31 4.17 -4.97
C ARG A 345 7.27 3.29 -5.79
N ARG A 346 6.80 2.78 -6.93
CA ARG A 346 7.54 1.82 -7.77
C ARG A 346 7.51 2.19 -9.27
N PRO A 347 7.86 3.42 -9.68
CA PRO A 347 7.59 3.86 -11.04
C PRO A 347 8.20 2.95 -12.12
N LEU A 348 9.42 2.44 -11.91
CA LEU A 348 10.07 1.50 -12.82
C LEU A 348 9.39 0.15 -12.88
N HIS A 349 8.94 -0.38 -11.75
CA HIS A 349 8.44 -1.77 -11.66
C HIS A 349 6.90 -1.87 -11.71
N ASP A 350 6.19 -0.75 -11.71
CA ASP A 350 4.73 -0.68 -11.80
C ASP A 350 4.29 -0.64 -13.26
N PRO A 351 3.59 -1.67 -13.79
CA PRO A 351 3.08 -1.68 -15.16
C PRO A 351 2.08 -0.58 -15.50
N ALA A 352 1.43 0.04 -14.51
CA ALA A 352 0.59 1.22 -14.75
C ALA A 352 1.41 2.46 -15.10
N LEU A 353 2.71 2.41 -14.80
CA LEU A 353 3.69 3.44 -15.09
C LEU A 353 4.63 2.90 -16.18
N LEU A 354 5.87 2.57 -15.83
CA LEU A 354 6.87 2.12 -16.79
C LEU A 354 6.84 0.60 -17.00
N GLY A 355 6.64 -0.18 -15.94
CA GLY A 355 6.64 -1.65 -16.01
C GLY A 355 7.93 -2.27 -16.54
N GLU A 356 9.05 -1.55 -16.48
CA GLU A 356 10.34 -1.94 -17.01
C GLU A 356 11.01 -2.99 -16.14
N GLY A 357 11.15 -4.19 -16.71
CA GLY A 357 12.01 -5.25 -16.17
C GLY A 357 13.46 -5.10 -16.63
N GLY A 358 14.35 -5.85 -16.00
CA GLY A 358 15.73 -6.02 -16.49
C GLY A 358 16.74 -4.97 -16.04
N TRP A 359 16.34 -3.92 -15.33
CA TRP A 359 17.27 -3.09 -14.54
C TRP A 359 17.73 -3.90 -13.32
N GLU A 360 19.05 -3.94 -13.03
CA GLU A 360 19.61 -4.62 -11.85
C GLU A 360 18.94 -4.16 -10.55
N LYS A 361 19.03 -4.93 -9.46
CA LYS A 361 18.42 -4.56 -8.16
C LYS A 361 18.90 -3.17 -7.70
N GLY A 362 18.02 -2.19 -7.90
CA GLY A 362 18.13 -0.81 -7.44
C GLY A 362 18.84 0.10 -8.43
N THR A 363 18.09 0.82 -9.26
CA THR A 363 18.56 2.00 -10.01
C THR A 363 18.91 3.16 -9.06
N THR A 364 19.62 4.17 -9.55
CA THR A 364 19.79 5.42 -8.80
C THR A 364 18.46 6.14 -8.64
N THR A 365 18.27 6.84 -7.51
CA THR A 365 17.06 7.65 -7.26
C THR A 365 16.85 8.69 -8.37
N ALA A 366 17.95 9.28 -8.84
CA ALA A 366 17.93 10.22 -9.96
C ALA A 366 17.40 9.57 -11.24
N PHE A 367 17.90 8.39 -11.61
CA PHE A 367 17.41 7.68 -12.78
C PHE A 367 15.92 7.30 -12.64
N THR A 368 15.50 6.80 -11.48
CA THR A 368 14.09 6.48 -11.21
C THR A 368 13.18 7.71 -11.35
N ALA A 369 13.60 8.86 -10.81
CA ALA A 369 12.85 10.10 -10.93
C ALA A 369 12.83 10.62 -12.37
N LEU A 370 13.95 10.55 -13.08
CA LEU A 370 14.07 10.93 -14.49
C LEU A 370 13.16 10.09 -15.37
N ARG A 371 13.20 8.76 -15.24
CA ARG A 371 12.34 7.84 -16.00
C ARG A 371 10.87 8.15 -15.77
N LEU A 372 10.48 8.45 -14.53
CA LEU A 372 9.10 8.85 -14.21
C LEU A 372 8.73 10.17 -14.90
N LEU A 373 9.59 11.20 -14.83
CA LEU A 373 9.33 12.51 -15.45
C LEU A 373 9.28 12.44 -16.98
N ASP A 374 10.15 11.62 -17.57
CA ASP A 374 10.17 11.30 -18.99
C ASP A 374 8.85 10.63 -19.41
N PHE A 375 8.44 9.58 -18.69
CA PHE A 375 7.19 8.85 -18.91
C PHE A 375 5.94 9.73 -18.83
N LEU A 376 5.91 10.70 -17.91
CA LEU A 376 4.77 11.61 -17.80
C LEU A 376 4.61 12.47 -19.05
N ASP A 377 5.70 12.71 -19.81
CA ASP A 377 5.74 13.37 -21.12
C ASP A 377 4.90 14.66 -21.24
N VAL A 378 5.04 15.52 -20.23
CA VAL A 378 4.23 16.75 -20.12
C VAL A 378 5.04 18.01 -19.85
N SER A 379 6.33 17.84 -19.59
CA SER A 379 7.25 18.97 -19.50
C SER A 379 7.77 19.30 -20.90
N PRO A 380 7.71 20.57 -21.34
CA PRO A 380 8.32 21.01 -22.58
C PRO A 380 9.85 21.00 -22.53
N ARG A 381 10.46 20.91 -21.33
CA ARG A 381 11.92 20.87 -21.17
C ARG A 381 12.35 20.02 -19.98
N LEU A 382 13.23 19.05 -20.20
CA LEU A 382 13.75 18.18 -19.14
C LEU A 382 15.27 18.08 -19.20
N ASP A 383 15.92 18.75 -18.24
CA ASP A 383 17.37 18.86 -18.20
C ASP A 383 17.95 18.15 -16.97
N LEU A 384 19.10 17.51 -17.14
CA LEU A 384 19.95 17.02 -16.07
C LEU A 384 21.12 17.98 -15.89
N ILE A 385 21.41 18.36 -14.64
CA ILE A 385 22.54 19.22 -14.29
C ILE A 385 23.49 18.43 -13.38
N GLY A 386 24.73 18.30 -13.82
CA GLY A 386 25.81 17.61 -13.11
C GLY A 386 25.76 16.09 -13.19
N PHE A 387 25.05 15.50 -14.15
CA PHE A 387 24.96 14.03 -14.32
C PHE A 387 25.87 13.46 -15.41
N GLY A 388 26.49 14.31 -16.24
CA GLY A 388 27.59 13.90 -17.13
C GLY A 388 28.90 13.63 -16.40
N LEU A 389 28.99 14.00 -15.11
CA LEU A 389 30.17 13.75 -14.28
C LEU A 389 30.30 12.25 -13.93
N PRO A 390 31.52 11.71 -13.79
CA PRO A 390 31.74 10.31 -13.43
C PRO A 390 31.02 9.88 -12.14
N GLY A 391 30.45 8.67 -12.16
CA GLY A 391 29.82 8.05 -10.99
C GLY A 391 28.48 8.64 -10.55
N ARG A 392 27.88 9.55 -11.35
CA ARG A 392 26.56 10.13 -11.06
C ARG A 392 25.40 9.23 -11.49
N LEU A 393 25.59 8.58 -12.62
CA LEU A 393 24.73 7.54 -13.17
C LEU A 393 25.52 6.26 -13.31
N ARG A 394 24.83 5.12 -13.21
CA ARG A 394 25.45 3.83 -13.57
C ARG A 394 25.65 3.74 -15.08
N PRO A 395 26.57 2.90 -15.59
CA PRO A 395 26.86 2.84 -17.02
C PRO A 395 25.62 2.69 -17.91
N ARG A 396 24.74 1.74 -17.58
CA ARG A 396 23.50 1.51 -18.32
C ARG A 396 22.47 2.63 -18.18
N GLU A 397 22.46 3.32 -17.04
CA GLU A 397 21.61 4.51 -16.84
C GLU A 397 22.10 5.68 -17.69
N ALA A 398 23.43 5.88 -17.74
CA ALA A 398 24.07 6.90 -18.56
C ALA A 398 23.83 6.64 -20.06
N GLU A 399 23.96 5.39 -20.51
CA GLU A 399 23.64 5.00 -21.89
C GLU A 399 22.21 5.38 -22.26
N TRP A 400 21.23 5.07 -21.41
CA TRP A 400 19.84 5.44 -21.63
C TRP A 400 19.62 6.96 -21.71
N VAL A 401 20.32 7.72 -20.87
CA VAL A 401 20.27 9.19 -20.87
C VAL A 401 20.85 9.75 -22.15
N MET A 402 22.02 9.26 -22.57
CA MET A 402 22.71 9.75 -23.77
C MET A 402 21.98 9.39 -25.06
N ASP A 403 21.32 8.22 -25.12
CA ASP A 403 20.43 7.82 -26.22
C ASP A 403 19.26 8.81 -26.46
N ARG A 404 18.88 9.57 -25.42
CA ARG A 404 17.79 10.55 -25.46
C ARG A 404 18.27 12.00 -25.40
N ALA A 405 19.57 12.23 -25.29
CA ALA A 405 20.10 13.57 -25.19
C ALA A 405 19.90 14.30 -26.53
N THR A 406 19.17 15.41 -26.51
CA THR A 406 19.04 16.31 -27.67
C THR A 406 20.21 17.29 -27.72
N HIS A 407 20.77 17.65 -26.57
CA HIS A 407 21.91 18.54 -26.48
C HIS A 407 22.70 18.31 -25.18
N VAL A 408 24.03 18.35 -25.28
CA VAL A 408 24.96 18.26 -24.13
C VAL A 408 25.83 19.51 -24.12
N ASP A 409 25.86 20.20 -22.97
CA ASP A 409 26.63 21.41 -22.72
C ASP A 409 27.53 21.17 -21.51
N ASP A 410 28.77 20.75 -21.77
CA ASP A 410 29.76 20.44 -20.74
C ASP A 410 30.12 21.67 -19.90
N SER A 411 30.10 22.87 -20.48
CA SER A 411 30.41 24.13 -19.77
C SER A 411 29.41 24.42 -18.66
N LYS A 412 28.17 23.94 -18.83
CA LYS A 412 27.09 24.03 -17.85
C LYS A 412 26.79 22.70 -17.15
N MET A 413 27.59 21.68 -17.41
CA MET A 413 27.36 20.31 -16.93
C MET A 413 25.93 19.82 -17.22
N ARG A 414 25.36 20.24 -18.35
CA ARG A 414 23.93 20.10 -18.65
C ARG A 414 23.69 19.10 -19.77
N ILE A 415 22.73 18.21 -19.56
CA ILE A 415 22.23 17.28 -20.59
C ILE A 415 20.74 17.56 -20.76
N ALA A 416 20.31 18.01 -21.94
CA ALA A 416 18.91 18.22 -22.28
C ALA A 416 18.34 16.97 -22.96
N LEU A 417 17.15 16.52 -22.55
CA LEU A 417 16.48 15.38 -23.16
C LEU A 417 15.36 15.78 -24.14
N ARG A 418 14.78 16.96 -23.97
CA ARG A 418 13.82 17.59 -24.89
C ARG A 418 13.69 19.07 -24.58
#